data_AF-A0A2E7UI05-F1
#
_entry.id   AF-A0A2E7UI05-F1
#
_cell.length_a   1.000
_cell.length_b   1.000
_cell.length_c   1.000
_cell.angle_alpha   90.00
_cell.angle_beta   90.00
_cell.angle_gamma   90.00
#
_symmetry.space_group_name_H-M   'P 1'
#
loop_
_entity.id
_entity.type
_entity.pdbx_description
1 polymer ?
#
loop_
_entity_poly.entity_id
_entity_poly.type
_entity_poly.pdbx_seq_one_letter_code
_entity_poly.pdbx_strand_id
1 'polypeptide(L)'
;MDPWRLVPFVGMHLGCLGVLWTGISGFAVALAVLMYVARMFFITAFYHRYFSHRAFESSRPLRFLFAVLGCTAGQRGPLWWASHHRQHHIHSDTELDPHSPQTDTFWFSHVLWFLTRDAFSIRWGQIGDLRKIRELVWLERVDWLPLVAFAVLCFFLGEWAAAAYPEWQTNGWQALVWGFFISTTVLYHATYTINSLAHRFGKRR
;
A
#
# COMPACT_ATOMS: atom_id res chain seq x y z
N MET A 1 7.97 1.41 -19.57
CA MET A 1 7.99 0.98 -18.16
C MET A 1 9.41 1.04 -17.64
N ASP A 2 9.61 1.35 -16.36
CA ASP A 2 10.93 1.35 -15.73
C ASP A 2 11.23 -0.03 -15.12
N PRO A 3 12.19 -0.82 -15.67
CA PRO A 3 12.44 -2.20 -15.23
C PRO A 3 12.77 -2.30 -13.74
N TRP A 4 13.45 -1.31 -13.17
CA TRP A 4 13.84 -1.30 -11.75
C TRP A 4 12.65 -1.22 -10.80
N ARG A 5 11.50 -0.76 -11.29
CA ARG A 5 10.26 -0.65 -10.50
C ARG A 5 9.38 -1.88 -10.62
N LEU A 6 9.53 -2.60 -11.74
CA LEU A 6 8.85 -3.88 -11.94
C LEU A 6 9.38 -4.93 -10.97
N VAL A 7 10.69 -4.94 -10.71
CA VAL A 7 11.35 -5.92 -9.83
C VAL A 7 10.71 -6.04 -8.45
N PRO A 8 10.56 -4.97 -7.64
CA PRO A 8 9.95 -5.10 -6.30
C PRO A 8 8.47 -5.48 -6.37
N PHE A 9 7.73 -4.99 -7.37
CA PHE A 9 6.32 -5.34 -7.55
C PHE A 9 6.15 -6.82 -7.88
N VAL A 10 6.88 -7.34 -8.87
CA VAL A 10 6.88 -8.76 -9.22
C VAL A 10 7.41 -9.60 -8.08
N GLY A 11 8.46 -9.15 -7.39
CA GLY A 11 9.00 -9.82 -6.19
C GLY A 11 7.95 -9.99 -5.08
N MET A 12 7.10 -8.99 -4.85
CA MET A 12 5.99 -9.10 -3.90
C MET A 12 5.01 -10.23 -4.28
N HIS A 13 4.68 -10.36 -5.56
CA HIS A 13 3.77 -11.40 -6.05
C HIS A 13 4.42 -12.78 -6.04
N LEU A 14 5.68 -12.88 -6.45
CA LEU A 14 6.44 -14.14 -6.41
C LEU A 14 6.64 -14.62 -4.97
N GLY A 15 6.78 -13.71 -4.01
CA GLY A 15 6.85 -14.05 -2.58
C GLY A 15 5.61 -14.79 -2.07
N CYS A 16 4.44 -14.58 -2.67
CA CYS A 16 3.23 -15.36 -2.35
C CYS A 16 3.38 -16.85 -2.67
N LEU A 17 4.21 -17.22 -3.66
CA LEU A 17 4.49 -18.63 -3.98
C LEU A 17 5.26 -19.35 -2.87
N GLY A 18 5.83 -18.61 -1.92
CA GLY A 18 6.42 -19.19 -0.71
C GLY A 18 5.44 -20.08 0.08
N VAL A 19 4.13 -19.88 -0.09
CA VAL A 19 3.08 -20.72 0.52
C VAL A 19 3.21 -22.20 0.15
N LEU A 20 3.76 -22.50 -1.03
CA LEU A 20 3.97 -23.88 -1.51
C LEU A 20 5.01 -24.63 -0.67
N TRP A 21 5.92 -23.92 -0.02
CA TRP A 21 6.94 -24.48 0.85
C TRP A 21 6.60 -24.30 2.33
N THR A 22 6.08 -23.15 2.73
CA THR A 22 5.80 -22.85 4.14
C THR A 22 4.51 -23.50 4.64
N GLY A 23 3.58 -23.86 3.74
CA GLY A 23 2.26 -24.34 4.09
C GLY A 23 1.41 -23.28 4.79
N ILE A 24 0.45 -23.74 5.59
CA ILE A 24 -0.59 -22.92 6.22
C ILE A 24 -0.63 -23.21 7.72
N SER A 25 -0.75 -22.17 8.54
CA SER A 25 -1.10 -22.29 9.96
C SER A 25 -2.20 -21.27 10.30
N GLY A 26 -3.04 -21.59 11.31
CA GLY A 26 -4.12 -20.70 11.74
C GLY A 26 -3.61 -19.32 12.16
N PHE A 27 -2.47 -19.27 12.86
CA PHE A 27 -1.79 -18.03 13.24
C PHE A 27 -1.38 -17.20 12.03
N ALA A 28 -0.74 -17.81 11.02
CA ALA A 28 -0.26 -17.10 9.84
C ALA A 28 -1.42 -16.49 9.02
N VAL A 29 -2.53 -17.23 8.86
CA VAL A 29 -3.74 -16.73 8.19
C VAL A 29 -4.38 -15.59 8.99
N ALA A 30 -4.53 -15.74 10.31
CA ALA A 30 -5.07 -14.69 11.17
C ALA A 30 -4.21 -13.41 11.12
N LEU A 31 -2.88 -13.57 11.13
CA LEU A 31 -1.95 -12.46 10.97
C LEU A 31 -2.14 -11.78 9.61
N ALA A 32 -2.26 -12.53 8.51
CA ALA A 32 -2.50 -11.98 7.19
C ALA A 32 -3.77 -11.12 7.13
N VAL A 33 -4.88 -11.63 7.68
CA VAL A 33 -6.16 -10.91 7.73
C VAL A 33 -6.03 -9.64 8.57
N LEU A 34 -5.45 -9.74 9.77
CA LEU A 34 -5.28 -8.59 10.66
C LEU A 34 -4.40 -7.51 10.01
N MET A 35 -3.29 -7.89 9.38
CA MET A 35 -2.38 -6.96 8.71
C MET A 35 -3.01 -6.35 7.46
N TYR A 36 -3.85 -7.09 6.74
CA TYR A 36 -4.66 -6.53 5.65
C TYR A 36 -5.62 -5.46 6.17
N VAL A 37 -6.44 -5.78 7.17
CA VAL A 37 -7.46 -4.85 7.72
C VAL A 37 -6.81 -3.60 8.30
N ALA A 38 -5.77 -3.75 9.12
CA ALA A 38 -5.09 -2.64 9.77
C ALA A 38 -4.48 -1.67 8.74
N ARG A 39 -3.81 -2.20 7.70
CA ARG A 39 -3.19 -1.35 6.67
C ARG A 39 -4.21 -0.75 5.71
N MET A 40 -5.28 -1.47 5.40
CA MET A 40 -6.41 -0.91 4.65
C MET A 40 -7.03 0.28 5.41
N PHE A 41 -7.12 0.20 6.74
CA PHE A 41 -7.52 1.35 7.57
C PHE A 41 -6.56 2.53 7.41
N PHE A 42 -5.23 2.33 7.47
CA PHE A 42 -4.29 3.45 7.28
C PHE A 42 -4.34 4.06 5.88
N ILE A 43 -4.52 3.26 4.84
CA ILE A 43 -4.71 3.77 3.47
C ILE A 43 -6.01 4.58 3.38
N THR A 44 -7.13 4.02 3.84
CA THR A 44 -8.45 4.66 3.68
C THR A 44 -8.67 5.85 4.62
N ALA A 45 -8.28 5.75 5.88
CA ALA A 45 -8.46 6.82 6.86
C ALA A 45 -7.40 7.91 6.71
N PHE A 46 -6.14 7.56 6.50
CA PHE A 46 -5.06 8.55 6.53
C PHE A 46 -4.60 8.95 5.14
N TYR A 47 -4.24 8.03 4.24
CA TYR A 47 -3.78 8.43 2.90
C TYR A 47 -4.90 9.08 2.10
N HIS A 48 -6.06 8.44 2.08
CA HIS A 48 -7.23 8.92 1.38
C HIS A 48 -7.92 10.08 2.11
N ARG A 49 -8.57 9.84 3.26
CA ARG A 49 -9.41 10.86 3.89
C ARG A 49 -8.61 12.02 4.53
N TYR A 50 -7.54 11.73 5.25
CA TYR A 50 -6.76 12.78 5.93
C TYR A 50 -5.84 13.56 4.98
N PHE A 51 -4.86 12.89 4.36
CA PHE A 51 -3.84 13.54 3.54
C PHE A 51 -4.41 14.05 2.22
N SER A 52 -5.31 13.32 1.58
CA SER A 52 -5.81 13.73 0.26
C SER A 52 -7.03 14.66 0.34
N HIS A 53 -7.97 14.40 1.26
CA HIS A 53 -9.23 15.13 1.35
C HIS A 53 -9.38 16.07 2.55
N ARG A 54 -8.46 16.07 3.51
CA ARG A 54 -8.57 16.87 4.75
C ARG A 54 -9.89 16.66 5.50
N ALA A 55 -10.39 15.43 5.53
CA ALA A 55 -11.70 15.11 6.09
C ALA A 55 -11.78 15.28 7.62
N PHE A 56 -10.64 15.34 8.32
CA PHE A 56 -10.56 15.53 9.76
C PHE A 56 -9.18 16.08 10.17
N GLU A 57 -9.07 16.54 11.41
CA GLU A 57 -7.82 17.02 12.01
C GLU A 57 -7.16 15.96 12.90
N SER A 58 -5.85 16.05 13.07
CA SER A 58 -5.08 15.11 13.92
C SER A 58 -3.86 15.81 14.48
N SER A 59 -3.43 15.39 15.66
CA SER A 59 -2.22 15.91 16.30
C SER A 59 -0.97 15.55 15.48
N ARG A 60 0.07 16.38 15.56
CA ARG A 60 1.35 16.14 14.87
C ARG A 60 1.94 14.73 15.08
N PRO A 61 2.00 14.17 16.32
CA PRO A 61 2.55 12.84 16.52
C PRO A 61 1.68 11.74 15.91
N LEU A 62 0.35 11.80 16.06
CA LEU A 62 -0.55 10.81 15.47
C LEU A 62 -0.51 10.86 13.95
N ARG A 63 -0.52 12.06 13.36
CA ARG A 63 -0.35 12.24 11.91
C ARG A 63 0.93 11.55 11.41
N PHE A 64 2.06 11.74 12.08
CA PHE A 64 3.32 11.13 11.65
C PHE A 64 3.31 9.61 11.85
N LEU A 65 2.84 9.13 13.01
CA LEU A 65 2.70 7.71 13.28
C LEU A 65 1.86 7.00 12.22
N PHE A 66 0.68 7.55 11.90
CA PHE A 66 -0.20 6.94 10.90
C PHE A 66 0.33 7.09 9.47
N ALA A 67 1.15 8.10 9.18
CA ALA A 67 1.88 8.18 7.92
C ALA A 67 2.89 7.04 7.78
N VAL A 68 3.65 6.74 8.84
CA VAL A 68 4.61 5.62 8.91
C VAL A 68 3.88 4.29 8.78
N LEU A 69 2.79 4.10 9.52
CA LEU A 69 1.98 2.87 9.44
C LEU A 69 1.35 2.70 8.06
N GLY A 70 0.94 3.78 7.39
CA GLY A 70 0.49 3.74 5.99
C GLY A 70 1.58 3.29 5.02
N CYS A 71 2.85 3.65 5.26
CA CYS A 71 3.97 3.21 4.41
C CYS A 71 4.15 1.68 4.42
N THR A 72 3.72 0.97 5.48
CA THR A 72 3.76 -0.50 5.55
C THR A 72 2.82 -1.18 4.55
N ALA A 73 1.91 -0.43 3.92
CA ALA A 73 1.08 -0.92 2.81
C ALA A 73 1.87 -0.99 1.49
N GLY A 74 3.06 -0.40 1.40
CA GLY A 74 3.92 -0.48 0.22
C GLY A 74 3.38 0.23 -1.03
N GLN A 75 2.52 1.23 -0.86
CA GLN A 75 1.93 2.03 -1.95
C GLN A 75 2.59 3.41 -2.10
N ARG A 76 3.91 3.47 -1.85
CA ARG A 76 4.72 4.69 -1.77
C ARG A 76 4.38 5.57 -0.56
N GLY A 77 5.13 6.66 -0.41
CA GLY A 77 4.94 7.62 0.68
C GLY A 77 3.64 8.44 0.58
N PRO A 78 3.28 9.10 1.71
CA PRO A 78 2.00 9.81 1.84
C PRO A 78 1.88 11.03 0.91
N LEU A 79 2.99 11.67 0.54
CA LEU A 79 2.98 12.85 -0.33
C LEU A 79 2.79 12.43 -1.79
N TRP A 80 3.46 11.36 -2.22
CA TRP A 80 3.23 10.79 -3.55
C TRP A 80 1.80 10.33 -3.71
N TRP A 81 1.26 9.62 -2.72
CA TRP A 81 -0.11 9.11 -2.76
C TRP A 81 -1.12 10.27 -2.84
N ALA A 82 -1.01 11.25 -1.94
CA ALA A 82 -1.91 12.41 -1.94
C ALA A 82 -1.82 13.25 -3.22
N SER A 83 -0.62 13.39 -3.80
CA SER A 83 -0.44 14.09 -5.06
C SER A 83 -1.11 13.37 -6.24
N HIS A 84 -1.05 12.05 -6.31
CA HIS A 84 -1.72 11.28 -7.35
C HIS A 84 -3.22 11.26 -7.17
N HIS A 85 -3.68 11.06 -5.93
CA HIS A 85 -5.10 11.04 -5.61
C HIS A 85 -5.77 12.39 -5.89
N ARG A 86 -5.14 13.50 -5.51
CA ARG A 86 -5.67 14.84 -5.81
C ARG A 86 -5.69 15.13 -7.31
N GLN A 87 -4.68 14.69 -8.08
CA GLN A 87 -4.73 14.81 -9.54
C GLN A 87 -5.90 14.02 -10.13
N HIS A 88 -6.06 12.76 -9.70
CA HIS A 88 -7.14 11.90 -10.12
C HIS A 88 -8.50 12.58 -9.87
N HIS A 89 -8.73 13.16 -8.69
CA HIS A 89 -9.98 13.89 -8.45
C HIS A 89 -10.19 15.14 -9.32
N ILE A 90 -9.13 15.85 -9.70
CA ILE A 90 -9.24 17.05 -10.57
C ILE A 90 -9.55 16.63 -12.02
N HIS A 91 -9.00 15.51 -12.47
CA HIS A 91 -9.00 15.09 -13.86
C HIS A 91 -9.69 13.75 -14.12
N SER A 92 -10.45 13.24 -13.15
CA SER A 92 -11.04 11.90 -13.16
C SER A 92 -11.69 11.58 -14.49
N ASP A 93 -11.34 10.43 -15.05
CA ASP A 93 -11.91 9.95 -16.31
C ASP A 93 -11.65 10.84 -17.53
N THR A 94 -10.57 11.62 -17.49
CA THR A 94 -10.04 12.36 -18.65
C THR A 94 -8.62 11.89 -18.98
N GLU A 95 -8.08 12.32 -20.12
CA GLU A 95 -6.71 11.99 -20.54
C GLU A 95 -5.61 12.45 -19.55
N LEU A 96 -5.95 13.37 -18.65
CA LEU A 96 -5.04 13.89 -17.62
C LEU A 96 -5.07 13.07 -16.31
N ASP A 97 -5.95 12.07 -16.22
CA ASP A 97 -5.97 11.10 -15.12
C ASP A 97 -4.99 9.96 -15.40
N PRO A 98 -3.92 9.80 -14.59
CA PRO A 98 -2.87 8.84 -14.87
C PRO A 98 -3.33 7.38 -14.80
N HIS A 99 -4.53 7.09 -14.28
CA HIS A 99 -5.05 5.74 -14.15
C HIS A 99 -6.53 5.61 -14.52
N SER A 100 -7.03 6.44 -15.46
CA SER A 100 -8.41 6.28 -15.91
C SER A 100 -8.58 5.03 -16.77
N PRO A 101 -9.50 4.12 -16.42
CA PRO A 101 -9.80 2.95 -17.23
C PRO A 101 -10.75 3.27 -18.40
N GLN A 102 -11.13 4.53 -18.59
CA GLN A 102 -11.90 5.00 -19.75
C GLN A 102 -11.00 5.40 -20.91
N THR A 103 -9.85 6.01 -20.61
CA THR A 103 -8.83 6.38 -21.62
C THR A 103 -7.81 5.27 -21.83
N ASP A 104 -7.55 4.45 -20.80
CA ASP A 104 -6.59 3.34 -20.86
C ASP A 104 -7.25 1.95 -20.72
N THR A 105 -6.41 0.92 -20.88
CA THR A 105 -6.84 -0.46 -20.65
C THR A 105 -7.09 -0.74 -19.16
N PHE A 106 -7.92 -1.76 -18.89
CA PHE A 106 -8.19 -2.24 -17.53
C PHE A 106 -6.88 -2.56 -16.78
N TRP A 107 -5.99 -3.33 -17.42
CA TRP A 107 -4.71 -3.74 -16.82
C TRP A 107 -3.80 -2.55 -16.55
N PHE A 108 -3.80 -1.56 -17.45
CA PHE A 108 -3.01 -0.36 -17.24
C PHE A 108 -3.44 0.39 -15.98
N SER A 109 -4.74 0.65 -15.87
CA SER A 109 -5.33 1.34 -14.72
C SER A 109 -5.25 0.52 -13.43
N HIS A 110 -5.29 -0.80 -13.53
CA HIS A 110 -5.22 -1.70 -12.37
C HIS A 110 -3.79 -1.85 -11.82
N VAL A 111 -2.76 -2.05 -12.65
CA VAL A 111 -1.41 -2.40 -12.12
C VAL A 111 -0.23 -1.73 -12.83
N LEU A 112 -0.40 -1.13 -14.01
CA LEU A 112 0.76 -0.69 -14.81
C LEU A 112 1.04 0.81 -14.71
N TRP A 113 0.02 1.62 -14.44
CA TRP A 113 0.13 3.07 -14.51
C TRP A 113 1.24 3.64 -13.61
N PHE A 114 1.38 3.13 -12.38
CA PHE A 114 2.38 3.59 -11.41
C PHE A 114 3.80 3.09 -11.71
N LEU A 115 3.94 2.14 -12.64
CA LEU A 115 5.23 1.64 -13.14
C LEU A 115 5.80 2.52 -14.27
N THR A 116 5.05 3.53 -14.72
CA THR A 116 5.50 4.53 -15.69
C THR A 116 6.43 5.55 -15.03
N ARG A 117 7.36 6.13 -15.80
CA ARG A 117 8.32 7.12 -15.28
C ARG A 117 7.61 8.35 -14.71
N ASP A 118 6.58 8.83 -15.41
CA ASP A 118 5.85 10.04 -15.08
C ASP A 118 5.07 9.92 -13.77
N ALA A 119 4.45 8.75 -13.54
CA ALA A 119 3.72 8.46 -12.31
C ALA A 119 4.61 8.44 -11.05
N PHE A 120 5.94 8.48 -11.17
CA PHE A 120 6.81 8.55 -9.99
C PHE A 120 6.94 9.95 -9.43
N SER A 121 6.72 10.96 -10.28
CA SER A 121 6.91 12.36 -9.92
C SER A 121 5.82 12.82 -8.96
N ILE A 122 6.22 13.57 -7.93
CA ILE A 122 5.28 14.23 -7.03
C ILE A 122 4.94 15.59 -7.65
N ARG A 123 3.65 15.85 -7.89
CA ARG A 123 3.17 17.19 -8.30
C ARG A 123 3.03 18.07 -7.06
N TRP A 124 4.17 18.60 -6.62
CA TRP A 124 4.29 19.43 -5.42
C TRP A 124 3.29 20.61 -5.35
N GLY A 125 2.86 21.14 -6.49
CA GLY A 125 1.83 22.18 -6.56
C GLY A 125 0.46 21.75 -6.02
N GLN A 126 0.10 20.46 -6.13
CA GLN A 126 -1.18 19.92 -5.67
C GLN A 126 -1.21 19.61 -4.16
N ILE A 127 -0.06 19.65 -3.50
CA ILE A 127 0.12 19.28 -2.08
C ILE A 127 0.88 20.35 -1.29
N GLY A 128 0.67 21.64 -1.63
CA GLY A 128 1.37 22.76 -0.99
C GLY A 128 1.16 22.87 0.52
N ASP A 129 0.05 22.34 1.04
CA ASP A 129 -0.23 22.17 2.47
C ASP A 129 0.66 21.11 3.12
N LEU A 130 0.79 19.93 2.50
CA LEU A 130 1.55 18.81 3.07
C LEU A 130 3.06 19.00 2.89
N ARG A 131 3.50 19.63 1.79
CA ARG A 131 4.92 19.90 1.48
C ARG A 131 5.64 20.67 2.59
N LYS A 132 4.90 21.49 3.35
CA LYS A 132 5.46 22.30 4.46
C LYS A 132 5.78 21.44 5.69
N ILE A 133 5.25 20.21 5.77
CA ILE A 133 5.44 19.31 6.91
C ILE A 133 6.73 18.51 6.72
N ARG A 134 7.80 18.95 7.40
CA ARG A 134 9.16 18.41 7.25
C ARG A 134 9.23 16.90 7.49
N GLU A 135 8.51 16.37 8.47
CA GLU A 135 8.53 14.94 8.79
C GLU A 135 7.93 14.08 7.68
N LEU A 136 6.89 14.57 6.98
CA LEU A 136 6.31 13.86 5.84
C LEU A 136 7.26 13.89 4.64
N VAL A 137 7.94 15.01 4.41
CA VAL A 137 8.95 15.12 3.35
C VAL A 137 10.14 14.20 3.63
N TRP A 138 10.55 14.04 4.88
CA TRP A 138 11.57 13.08 5.27
C TRP A 138 11.07 11.65 5.04
N LEU A 139 9.88 11.30 5.54
CA LEU A 139 9.29 9.97 5.40
C LEU A 139 9.13 9.57 3.92
N GLU A 140 8.75 10.50 3.05
CA GLU A 140 8.64 10.29 1.61
C GLU A 140 9.95 9.80 0.95
N ARG A 141 11.11 10.15 1.51
CA ARG A 141 12.42 9.71 0.99
C ARG A 141 12.80 8.30 1.43
N VAL A 142 12.17 7.81 2.50
CA VAL A 142 12.47 6.53 3.15
C VAL A 142 11.19 5.71 3.34
N ASP A 143 10.22 5.90 2.46
CA ASP A 143 8.89 5.27 2.49
C ASP A 143 8.96 3.73 2.38
N TRP A 144 10.05 3.22 1.80
CA TRP A 144 10.35 1.78 1.75
C TRP A 144 10.80 1.19 3.09
N LEU A 145 11.36 1.99 4.00
CA LEU A 145 11.93 1.49 5.25
C LEU A 145 10.86 0.88 6.18
N PRO A 146 9.70 1.53 6.42
CA PRO A 146 8.61 0.92 7.18
C PRO A 146 8.11 -0.41 6.58
N LEU A 147 8.09 -0.55 5.26
CA LEU A 147 7.70 -1.78 4.58
C LEU A 147 8.70 -2.92 4.86
N VAL A 148 10.00 -2.64 4.75
CA VAL A 148 11.05 -3.63 5.06
C VAL A 148 11.04 -4.00 6.54
N ALA A 149 10.92 -3.01 7.43
CA ALA A 149 10.80 -3.25 8.87
C ALA A 149 9.58 -4.12 9.21
N PHE A 150 8.46 -3.90 8.51
CA PHE A 150 7.25 -4.70 8.66
C PHE A 150 7.47 -6.16 8.23
N ALA A 151 8.16 -6.41 7.11
CA ALA A 151 8.52 -7.78 6.70
C ALA A 151 9.35 -8.50 7.76
N VAL A 152 10.40 -7.83 8.26
CA VAL A 152 11.28 -8.35 9.31
C VAL A 152 10.50 -8.64 10.60
N LEU A 153 9.60 -7.73 10.99
CA LEU A 153 8.74 -7.91 12.15
C LEU A 153 7.80 -9.12 12.00
N CYS A 154 7.22 -9.36 10.82
CA CYS A 154 6.40 -10.54 10.57
C CYS A 154 7.19 -11.83 10.78
N PHE A 155 8.43 -11.90 10.27
CA PHE A 155 9.28 -13.07 10.46
C PHE A 155 9.56 -13.34 11.95
N PHE A 156 10.05 -12.33 12.68
CA PHE A 156 10.38 -12.51 14.09
C PHE A 156 9.14 -12.73 14.97
N LEU A 157 7.99 -12.18 14.60
CA LEU A 157 6.73 -12.47 15.28
C LEU A 157 6.32 -13.94 15.10
N GLY A 158 6.55 -14.52 13.91
CA GLY A 158 6.32 -15.95 13.68
C GLY A 158 7.29 -16.85 14.44
N GLU A 159 8.58 -16.50 14.51
CA GLU A 159 9.57 -17.24 15.33
C GLU A 159 9.25 -17.17 16.82
N TRP A 160 8.87 -15.98 17.30
CA TRP A 160 8.40 -15.82 18.68
C TRP A 160 7.15 -16.65 18.96
N ALA A 161 6.16 -16.63 18.05
CA ALA A 161 4.94 -17.42 18.19
C ALA A 161 5.21 -18.92 18.18
N ALA A 162 6.16 -19.38 17.35
CA ALA A 162 6.58 -20.78 17.31
C ALA A 162 7.21 -21.24 18.64
N ALA A 163 8.00 -20.37 19.28
CA ALA A 163 8.63 -20.66 20.57
C ALA A 163 7.65 -20.55 21.75
N ALA A 164 6.76 -19.55 21.73
CA ALA A 164 5.83 -19.27 22.82
C ALA A 164 4.58 -20.17 22.80
N TYR A 165 4.13 -20.56 21.61
CA TYR A 165 2.90 -21.33 21.37
C TYR A 165 3.15 -22.44 20.33
N PRO A 166 3.93 -23.50 20.66
CA PRO A 166 4.26 -24.57 19.72
C PRO A 166 3.03 -25.26 19.11
N GLU A 167 1.91 -25.28 19.83
CA GLU A 167 0.63 -25.84 19.39
C GLU A 167 0.00 -25.09 18.21
N TRP A 168 0.41 -23.84 17.95
CA TRP A 168 -0.05 -23.09 16.76
C TRP A 168 0.60 -23.57 15.47
N GLN A 169 1.64 -24.42 15.58
CA GLN A 169 2.34 -25.03 14.44
C GLN A 169 2.72 -23.98 13.38
N THR A 170 3.21 -22.83 13.85
CA THR A 170 3.64 -21.71 13.02
C THR A 170 5.15 -21.56 13.00
N ASN A 171 5.69 -20.71 12.12
CA ASN A 171 7.10 -20.30 12.11
C ASN A 171 7.27 -18.93 11.43
N GLY A 172 8.49 -18.37 11.48
CA GLY A 172 8.79 -17.07 10.90
C GLY A 172 8.54 -16.99 9.40
N TRP A 173 8.84 -18.05 8.66
CA TRP A 173 8.60 -18.09 7.21
C TRP A 173 7.12 -18.08 6.85
N GLN A 174 6.29 -18.83 7.58
CA GLN A 174 4.84 -18.79 7.41
C GLN A 174 4.29 -17.39 7.73
N ALA A 175 4.73 -16.78 8.84
CA ALA A 175 4.31 -15.44 9.22
C ALA A 175 4.78 -14.37 8.23
N LEU A 176 5.97 -14.50 7.63
CA LEU A 176 6.45 -13.63 6.57
C LEU A 176 5.64 -13.81 5.28
N VAL A 177 5.45 -15.04 4.80
CA VAL A 177 4.70 -15.30 3.57
C VAL A 177 3.25 -14.81 3.68
N TRP A 178 2.56 -15.20 4.75
CA TRP A 178 1.15 -14.84 4.94
C TRP A 178 0.97 -13.41 5.43
N GLY A 179 1.66 -13.06 6.51
CA GLY A 179 1.54 -11.77 7.18
C GLY A 179 2.09 -10.60 6.39
N PHE A 180 3.08 -10.81 5.52
CA PHE A 180 3.66 -9.77 4.66
C PHE A 180 3.31 -9.94 3.18
N PHE A 181 3.75 -11.01 2.49
CA PHE A 181 3.61 -11.09 1.03
C PHE A 181 2.15 -11.20 0.56
N ILE A 182 1.42 -12.18 1.09
CA ILE A 182 0.02 -12.43 0.72
C ILE A 182 -0.84 -11.24 1.12
N SER A 183 -0.76 -10.80 2.39
CA SER A 183 -1.57 -9.69 2.89
C SER A 183 -1.31 -8.38 2.12
N THR A 184 -0.06 -8.10 1.70
CA THR A 184 0.30 -6.90 0.92
C THR A 184 -0.22 -7.00 -0.52
N THR A 185 -0.07 -8.16 -1.15
CA THR A 185 -0.57 -8.39 -2.52
C THR A 185 -2.09 -8.27 -2.59
N VAL A 186 -2.81 -8.86 -1.63
CA VAL A 186 -4.27 -8.71 -1.52
C VAL A 186 -4.64 -7.24 -1.30
N LEU A 187 -3.93 -6.53 -0.42
CA LEU A 187 -4.14 -5.10 -0.18
C LEU A 187 -3.96 -4.26 -1.45
N TYR A 188 -2.91 -4.53 -2.23
CA TYR A 188 -2.65 -3.87 -3.51
C TYR A 188 -3.85 -4.00 -4.44
N HIS A 189 -4.25 -5.22 -4.75
CA HIS A 189 -5.36 -5.45 -5.67
C HIS A 189 -6.67 -4.88 -5.12
N ALA A 190 -6.94 -5.00 -3.82
CA ALA A 190 -8.12 -4.42 -3.20
C ALA A 190 -8.16 -2.88 -3.30
N THR A 191 -7.01 -2.20 -3.29
CA THR A 191 -6.96 -0.75 -3.52
C THR A 191 -7.11 -0.44 -5.00
N TYR A 192 -6.44 -1.20 -5.86
CA TYR A 192 -6.41 -0.95 -7.30
C TYR A 192 -7.74 -1.25 -8.00
N THR A 193 -8.62 -2.06 -7.41
CA THR A 193 -10.01 -2.20 -7.89
C THR A 193 -10.76 -0.87 -7.85
N ILE A 194 -10.41 0.06 -6.96
CA ILE A 194 -11.02 1.40 -6.91
C ILE A 194 -10.69 2.14 -8.21
N ASN A 195 -9.45 2.13 -8.66
CA ASN A 195 -9.03 2.78 -9.91
C ASN A 195 -9.65 2.15 -11.16
N SER A 196 -9.95 0.85 -11.12
CA SER A 196 -10.25 0.06 -12.32
C SER A 196 -11.71 -0.42 -12.39
N LEU A 197 -12.15 -1.21 -11.42
CA LEU A 197 -13.51 -1.75 -11.39
C LEU A 197 -14.53 -0.67 -11.03
N ALA A 198 -14.25 0.19 -10.03
CA ALA A 198 -15.23 1.18 -9.58
C ALA A 198 -15.51 2.28 -10.63
N HIS A 199 -14.57 2.56 -11.53
CA HIS A 199 -14.77 3.48 -12.66
C HIS A 199 -15.43 2.84 -13.89
N ARG A 200 -15.46 1.49 -13.98
CA ARG A 200 -16.14 0.77 -15.09
C ARG A 200 -17.51 0.26 -14.71
N PHE A 201 -17.71 -0.11 -13.45
CA PHE A 201 -18.92 -0.77 -12.96
C PHE A 201 -19.52 0.03 -11.81
N GLY A 202 -20.62 0.72 -12.09
CA GLY A 202 -21.34 1.53 -11.13
C GLY A 202 -22.27 2.52 -11.83
N LYS A 203 -23.26 3.05 -11.11
CA LYS A 203 -24.10 4.16 -11.59
C LYS A 203 -23.65 5.44 -10.90
N ARG A 204 -23.36 6.50 -11.66
CA ARG A 204 -23.14 7.84 -11.13
C ARG A 204 -24.46 8.32 -10.53
N ARG A 205 -24.45 8.64 -9.23
CA ARG A 205 -25.59 9.24 -8.53
C ARG A 205 -25.45 10.75 -8.50
#